data_AF-A0A951X760-F1
#
_entry.id   AF-A0A951X760-F1
#
_cell.length_a   1.000
_cell.length_b   1.000
_cell.length_c   1.000
_cell.angle_alpha   90.00
_cell.angle_beta   90.00
_cell.angle_gamma   90.00
#
_symmetry.space_group_name_H-M   'P 1'
#
loop_
_entity.id
_entity.type
_entity.pdbx_description
1 polymer ?
#
loop_
_entity_poly.entity_id
_entity_poly.type
_entity_poly.pdbx_seq_one_letter_code
_entity_poly.pdbx_strand_id
1 'polypeptide(L)'
;MLRVHLHTGDLEGRNTANQLAVIDIAYAKKGALADYLVGMTLRGQGEVEPDAVLRYPRWSASLWDLVARALTRLLYRANQAPASERPDKRCAYATRLCAVIERSTLDGAGVELGTARIFQKEGQRGHYTAVFNEDINGQHVGHFTYGSKRLDAGDLLLRAICWALFDKDTLGPYPALILPPTLQIDGVDRFHVEALTEPARTGFERYRGANFPTTQAPEPLAKAQDYVAFLMHG
;
A
#
# COMPACT_ATOMS: atom_id res chain seq x y z
N MET A 1 9.90 -5.80 6.59
CA MET A 1 10.04 -5.08 5.31
C MET A 1 8.87 -5.47 4.43
N LEU A 2 8.31 -4.54 3.67
CA LEU A 2 7.37 -4.84 2.60
C LEU A 2 8.13 -4.84 1.28
N ARG A 3 7.78 -5.76 0.40
CA ARG A 3 8.31 -5.86 -0.95
C ARG A 3 7.15 -5.89 -1.93
N VAL A 4 7.21 -5.06 -2.95
CA VAL A 4 6.23 -5.04 -4.03
C VAL A 4 6.86 -5.60 -5.28
N HIS A 5 6.33 -6.69 -5.80
CA HIS A 5 6.76 -7.28 -7.06
C HIS A 5 5.80 -6.85 -8.16
N LEU A 6 6.34 -6.33 -9.26
CA LEU A 6 5.56 -5.93 -10.44
C LEU A 6 5.95 -6.83 -11.62
N HIS A 7 4.96 -7.44 -12.26
CA HIS A 7 5.14 -8.39 -13.35
C HIS A 7 4.29 -8.02 -14.57
N THR A 8 4.76 -8.40 -15.75
CA THR A 8 3.91 -8.43 -16.96
C THR A 8 3.08 -9.71 -17.00
N GLY A 9 1.80 -9.59 -17.36
CA GLY A 9 0.85 -10.70 -17.40
C GLY A 9 -0.01 -10.83 -16.13
N ASP A 10 -0.60 -12.01 -15.96
CA ASP A 10 -1.55 -12.34 -14.89
C ASP A 10 -0.86 -12.81 -13.59
N LEU A 11 -1.60 -12.79 -12.49
CA LEU A 11 -1.09 -13.14 -11.15
C LEU A 11 -0.58 -14.60 -11.07
N GLU A 12 -1.21 -15.52 -11.81
CA GLU A 12 -0.89 -16.95 -11.81
C GLU A 12 0.39 -17.24 -12.60
N GLY A 13 0.77 -16.33 -13.50
CA GLY A 13 1.95 -16.46 -14.36
C GLY A 13 3.22 -15.83 -13.81
N ARG A 14 3.21 -15.28 -12.58
CA ARG A 14 4.35 -14.55 -11.99
C ARG A 14 5.59 -15.45 -11.89
N ASN A 15 6.71 -14.94 -12.39
CA ASN A 15 8.03 -15.55 -12.25
C ASN A 15 9.13 -14.49 -12.44
N THR A 16 10.38 -14.87 -12.21
CA THR A 16 11.52 -13.95 -12.36
C THR A 16 11.67 -13.43 -13.80
N ALA A 17 11.29 -14.23 -14.81
CA ALA A 17 11.43 -13.88 -16.21
C ALA A 17 10.38 -12.87 -16.71
N ASN A 18 9.27 -12.67 -16.01
CA ASN A 18 8.29 -11.63 -16.31
C ASN A 18 8.22 -10.50 -15.27
N GLN A 19 9.12 -10.52 -14.27
CA GLN A 19 9.28 -9.43 -13.33
C GLN A 19 9.83 -8.19 -14.04
N LEU A 20 9.21 -7.04 -13.77
CA LEU A 20 9.55 -5.73 -14.32
C LEU A 20 10.20 -4.83 -13.27
N ALA A 21 9.72 -4.88 -12.04
CA ALA A 21 10.24 -4.07 -10.95
C ALA A 21 10.09 -4.78 -9.60
N VAL A 22 10.94 -4.41 -8.66
CA VAL A 22 10.82 -4.72 -7.23
C VAL A 22 10.90 -3.41 -6.48
N ILE A 23 9.96 -3.14 -5.58
CA ILE A 23 9.98 -1.97 -4.68
C ILE A 23 10.11 -2.46 -3.26
N ASP A 24 11.13 -2.03 -2.54
CA ASP A 24 11.34 -2.35 -1.12
C ASP A 24 10.92 -1.15 -0.27
N ILE A 25 10.11 -1.41 0.76
CA ILE A 25 9.64 -0.42 1.74
C ILE A 25 9.98 -0.93 3.14
N ALA A 26 10.98 -0.29 3.76
CA ALA A 26 11.52 -0.68 5.05
C ALA A 26 11.36 0.45 6.08
N TYR A 27 11.19 0.10 7.36
CA TYR A 27 11.20 1.12 8.42
C TYR A 27 12.61 1.71 8.55
N ALA A 28 12.73 3.03 8.38
CA ALA A 28 13.86 3.81 8.86
C ALA A 28 13.65 4.20 10.33
N LYS A 29 12.41 4.56 10.68
CA LYS A 29 11.98 4.83 12.05
C LYS A 29 10.61 4.22 12.28
N LYS A 30 10.50 3.37 13.30
CA LYS A 30 9.23 2.74 13.70
C LYS A 30 8.57 3.54 14.82
N GLY A 31 7.29 3.83 14.67
CA GLY A 31 6.46 4.55 15.64
C GLY A 31 5.08 4.85 15.05
N ALA A 32 4.19 5.51 15.81
CA ALA A 32 2.85 5.86 15.32
C ALA A 32 2.89 6.67 14.01
N LEU A 33 3.85 7.60 13.91
CA LEU A 33 4.26 8.23 12.65
C LEU A 33 5.61 7.64 12.26
N ALA A 34 5.61 6.76 11.26
CA ALA A 34 6.79 6.02 10.82
C ALA A 34 7.48 6.72 9.64
N ASP A 35 8.81 6.60 9.61
CA ASP A 35 9.60 6.96 8.44
C ASP A 35 9.98 5.67 7.72
N TYR A 36 9.73 5.62 6.41
CA TYR A 36 10.06 4.49 5.57
C TYR A 36 11.18 4.84 4.59
N LEU A 37 12.24 4.04 4.56
CA LEU A 37 13.20 4.03 3.46
C LEU A 37 12.60 3.22 2.31
N VAL A 38 12.62 3.79 1.12
CA VAL A 38 12.05 3.18 -0.09
C VAL A 38 13.12 3.05 -1.16
N GLY A 39 13.15 1.90 -1.82
CA GLY A 39 14.05 1.59 -2.93
C GLY A 39 13.29 0.88 -4.05
N MET A 40 13.81 0.96 -5.27
CA MET A 40 13.23 0.24 -6.40
C MET A 40 14.30 -0.22 -7.38
N THR A 41 14.16 -1.44 -7.87
CA THR A 41 15.00 -2.00 -8.93
C THR A 41 14.14 -2.24 -10.15
N LEU A 42 14.54 -1.68 -11.29
CA LEU A 42 13.88 -1.80 -12.57
C LEU A 42 14.64 -2.76 -13.47
N ARG A 43 13.92 -3.68 -14.12
CA ARG A 43 14.52 -4.61 -15.07
C ARG A 43 15.12 -3.85 -16.25
N GLY A 44 16.41 -4.12 -16.51
CA GLY A 44 17.16 -3.50 -17.60
C GLY A 44 17.66 -2.08 -17.32
N GLN A 45 17.29 -1.47 -16.18
CA GLN A 45 17.80 -0.15 -15.77
C GLN A 45 18.58 -0.20 -14.44
N GLY A 46 18.38 -1.25 -13.64
CA GLY A 46 19.08 -1.43 -12.37
C GLY A 46 18.39 -0.72 -11.22
N GLU A 47 19.18 -0.36 -10.21
CA GLU A 47 18.70 0.33 -9.01
C GLU A 47 18.35 1.79 -9.31
N VAL A 48 17.18 2.20 -8.85
CA VAL A 48 16.77 3.61 -8.78
C VAL A 48 17.26 4.16 -7.45
N GLU A 49 17.78 5.38 -7.46
CA GLU A 49 18.25 6.03 -6.24
C GLU A 49 17.16 6.00 -5.14
N PRO A 50 17.47 5.58 -3.91
CA PRO A 50 16.48 5.43 -2.85
C PRO A 50 15.94 6.78 -2.36
N ASP A 51 14.82 6.75 -1.65
CA ASP A 51 14.21 7.94 -1.03
C ASP A 51 13.55 7.55 0.31
N ALA A 52 12.82 8.47 0.93
CA ALA A 52 12.02 8.21 2.10
C ALA A 52 10.58 8.74 2.00
N VAL A 53 9.65 7.99 2.60
CA VAL A 53 8.31 8.48 2.97
C VAL A 53 8.35 8.81 4.45
N LEU A 54 8.28 10.10 4.78
CA LEU A 54 8.43 10.58 6.15
C LEU A 54 7.09 10.71 6.86
N ARG A 55 7.07 10.38 8.16
CA ARG A 55 5.96 10.58 9.11
C ARG A 55 4.62 9.98 8.68
N TYR A 56 4.65 8.82 8.04
CA TYR A 56 3.46 8.10 7.61
C TYR A 56 2.72 7.50 8.82
N PRO A 57 1.43 7.82 9.03
CA PRO A 57 0.67 7.28 10.15
C PRO A 57 0.39 5.81 9.91
N ARG A 58 0.93 4.97 10.80
CA ARG A 58 0.75 3.53 10.71
C ARG A 58 -0.73 3.18 10.87
N TRP A 59 -1.13 2.10 10.20
CA TRP A 59 -2.47 1.52 10.31
C TRP A 59 -3.62 2.49 9.98
N SER A 60 -3.35 3.57 9.24
CA SER A 60 -4.31 4.64 8.99
C SER A 60 -4.85 4.71 7.56
N ALA A 61 -4.30 3.90 6.65
CA ALA A 61 -4.73 3.81 5.27
C ALA A 61 -4.33 2.46 4.65
N SER A 62 -4.79 2.23 3.42
CA SER A 62 -4.44 1.07 2.58
C SER A 62 -2.92 0.88 2.44
N LEU A 63 -2.48 -0.37 2.33
CA LEU A 63 -1.09 -0.66 1.96
C LEU A 63 -0.76 -0.08 0.58
N TRP A 64 -1.74 -0.04 -0.32
CA TRP A 64 -1.57 0.55 -1.64
C TRP A 64 -1.34 2.06 -1.58
N ASP A 65 -1.91 2.80 -0.61
CA ASP A 65 -1.57 4.23 -0.41
C ASP A 65 -0.09 4.41 -0.06
N LEU A 66 0.46 3.56 0.82
CA LEU A 66 1.89 3.58 1.15
C LEU A 66 2.75 3.27 -0.08
N VAL A 67 2.35 2.28 -0.90
CA VAL A 67 3.04 1.95 -2.16
C VAL A 67 2.99 3.12 -3.14
N ALA A 68 1.85 3.79 -3.29
CA ALA A 68 1.72 4.94 -4.16
C ALA A 68 2.58 6.12 -3.71
N ARG A 69 2.66 6.38 -2.40
CA ARG A 69 3.58 7.40 -1.84
C ARG A 69 5.04 7.03 -2.08
N ALA A 70 5.41 5.75 -1.88
CA ALA A 70 6.76 5.26 -2.15
C ALA A 70 7.14 5.46 -3.63
N LEU A 71 6.27 5.03 -4.56
CA LEU A 71 6.45 5.23 -6.00
C LEU A 71 6.56 6.70 -6.36
N THR A 72 5.74 7.56 -5.76
CA THR A 72 5.80 9.01 -6.01
C THR A 72 7.15 9.59 -5.60
N ARG A 73 7.70 9.18 -4.44
CA ARG A 73 9.05 9.58 -4.02
C ARG A 73 10.11 9.05 -4.99
N LEU A 74 10.05 7.77 -5.35
CA LEU A 74 11.05 7.13 -6.21
C LEU A 74 11.07 7.66 -7.65
N LEU A 75 9.89 7.91 -8.23
CA LEU A 75 9.75 8.36 -9.62
C LEU A 75 9.91 9.87 -9.78
N TYR A 76 9.46 10.65 -8.79
CA TYR A 76 9.32 12.10 -8.94
C TYR A 76 10.05 12.92 -7.87
N ARG A 77 10.63 12.29 -6.84
CA ARG A 77 11.26 12.97 -5.69
C ARG A 77 10.34 13.98 -5.00
N ALA A 78 9.03 13.77 -5.11
CA ALA A 78 8.00 14.70 -4.68
C ALA A 78 6.96 13.99 -3.80
N ASN A 79 6.15 14.76 -3.09
CA ASN A 79 5.04 14.23 -2.28
C ASN A 79 3.74 14.09 -3.08
N GLN A 80 3.76 14.52 -4.35
CA GLN A 80 2.66 14.37 -5.29
C GLN A 80 3.19 14.03 -6.67
N ALA A 81 2.45 13.19 -7.38
CA ALA A 81 2.72 12.90 -8.78
C ALA A 81 2.25 14.08 -9.64
N PRO A 82 2.98 14.44 -10.71
CA PRO A 82 2.47 15.39 -11.70
C PRO A 82 1.22 14.82 -12.38
N ALA A 83 0.36 15.68 -12.91
CA ALA A 83 -0.78 15.21 -13.70
C ALA A 83 -0.29 14.41 -14.93
N SER A 84 -0.94 13.29 -15.19
CA SER A 84 -0.71 12.42 -16.34
C SER A 84 -1.09 13.13 -17.63
N GLU A 85 -0.28 12.91 -18.66
CA GLU A 85 -0.63 13.30 -20.01
C GLU A 85 -1.80 12.45 -20.53
N ARG A 86 -2.62 13.03 -21.41
CA ARG A 86 -3.66 12.26 -22.10
C ARG A 86 -3.00 11.28 -23.07
N PRO A 87 -3.38 9.99 -23.07
CA PRO A 87 -2.82 9.03 -24.02
C PRO A 87 -3.10 9.46 -25.46
N ASP A 88 -2.09 9.33 -26.31
CA ASP A 88 -2.23 9.47 -27.76
C ASP A 88 -2.29 8.10 -28.46
N LYS A 89 -2.61 8.08 -29.76
CA LYS A 89 -2.72 6.83 -30.54
C LYS A 89 -1.41 6.02 -30.64
N ARG A 90 -0.27 6.64 -30.33
CA ARG A 90 1.09 6.08 -30.43
C ARG A 90 1.70 5.82 -29.05
N CYS A 91 0.92 5.86 -27.97
CA CYS A 91 1.43 5.58 -26.65
C CYS A 91 1.88 4.12 -26.53
N ALA A 92 2.96 3.90 -25.79
CA ALA A 92 3.33 2.57 -25.31
C ALA A 92 2.26 2.10 -24.32
N TYR A 93 1.95 0.80 -24.35
CA TYR A 93 0.94 0.22 -23.49
C TYR A 93 1.35 -1.20 -23.06
N ALA A 94 0.95 -1.58 -21.85
CA ALA A 94 0.85 -2.98 -21.45
C ALA A 94 -0.58 -3.47 -21.66
N THR A 95 -0.75 -4.72 -22.09
CA THR A 95 -2.07 -5.36 -22.12
C THR A 95 -2.47 -5.81 -20.72
N ARG A 96 -1.51 -6.35 -19.95
CA ARG A 96 -1.72 -6.86 -18.59
C ARG A 96 -0.47 -6.66 -17.74
N LEU A 97 -0.68 -6.21 -16.51
CA LEU A 97 0.30 -6.12 -15.45
C LEU A 97 -0.33 -6.64 -14.16
N CYS A 98 0.50 -7.18 -13.29
CA CYS A 98 0.06 -7.51 -11.94
C CYS A 98 1.13 -7.12 -10.92
N ALA A 99 0.67 -6.75 -9.73
CA ALA A 99 1.54 -6.42 -8.61
C ALA A 99 1.15 -7.23 -7.37
N VAL A 100 2.13 -7.50 -6.51
CA VAL A 100 1.93 -8.22 -5.25
C VAL A 100 2.71 -7.53 -4.15
N ILE A 101 2.06 -7.30 -3.00
CA ILE A 101 2.72 -6.84 -1.78
C ILE A 101 2.99 -8.06 -0.91
N GLU A 102 4.25 -8.30 -0.59
CA GLU A 102 4.68 -9.33 0.33
C GLU A 102 5.36 -8.72 1.55
N ARG A 103 5.10 -9.29 2.72
CA ARG A 103 5.90 -9.02 3.91
C ARG A 103 6.97 -10.09 4.05
N SER A 104 8.22 -9.66 4.04
CA SER A 104 9.35 -10.57 4.29
C SER A 104 9.26 -11.17 5.68
N THR A 105 9.41 -12.48 5.76
CA THR A 105 9.50 -13.30 6.97
C THR A 105 10.94 -13.76 7.19
N LEU A 106 11.23 -14.30 8.38
CA LEU A 106 12.57 -14.80 8.72
C LEU A 106 12.97 -16.04 7.91
N ASP A 107 12.00 -16.81 7.45
CA ASP A 107 12.18 -18.03 6.65
C ASP A 107 12.18 -17.76 5.13
N GLY A 108 12.03 -16.50 4.71
CA GLY A 108 12.06 -16.10 3.30
C GLY A 108 10.78 -16.41 2.51
N ALA A 109 9.83 -17.16 3.07
CA ALA A 109 8.50 -17.36 2.52
C ALA A 109 7.63 -16.14 2.83
N GLY A 110 7.78 -15.07 2.04
CA GLY A 110 7.02 -13.83 2.22
C GLY A 110 5.51 -14.08 2.35
N VAL A 111 4.85 -13.34 3.24
CA VAL A 111 3.39 -13.39 3.38
C VAL A 111 2.76 -12.41 2.41
N GLU A 112 1.94 -12.88 1.48
CA GLU A 112 1.16 -12.03 0.57
C GLU A 112 0.13 -11.22 1.38
N LEU A 113 0.20 -9.89 1.26
CA LEU A 113 -0.69 -8.93 1.95
C LEU A 113 -1.65 -8.21 0.99
N GLY A 114 -1.36 -8.22 -0.31
CA GLY A 114 -2.20 -7.59 -1.31
C GLY A 114 -1.79 -7.93 -2.73
N THR A 115 -2.75 -7.90 -3.64
CA THR A 115 -2.55 -8.14 -5.07
C THR A 115 -3.21 -7.06 -5.92
N ALA A 116 -2.67 -6.83 -7.10
CA ALA A 116 -3.24 -5.94 -8.10
C ALA A 116 -3.25 -6.62 -9.47
N ARG A 117 -4.33 -6.45 -10.23
CA ARG A 117 -4.43 -6.79 -11.65
C ARG A 117 -4.76 -5.51 -12.42
N ILE A 118 -3.92 -5.14 -13.37
CA ILE A 118 -4.12 -3.99 -14.25
C ILE A 118 -4.21 -4.52 -15.67
N PHE A 119 -5.34 -4.34 -16.33
CA PHE A 119 -5.54 -4.84 -17.68
C PHE A 119 -6.16 -3.78 -18.57
N GLN A 120 -5.70 -3.75 -19.81
CA GLN A 120 -6.23 -2.87 -20.83
C GLN A 120 -7.64 -3.33 -21.24
N LYS A 121 -8.54 -2.39 -21.43
CA LYS A 121 -9.84 -2.67 -22.05
C LYS A 121 -9.64 -3.02 -23.54
N GLU A 122 -10.21 -4.14 -23.96
CA GLU A 122 -10.06 -4.66 -25.31
C GLU A 122 -10.34 -3.60 -26.39
N GLY A 123 -9.42 -3.47 -27.35
CA GLY A 123 -9.51 -2.51 -28.45
C GLY A 123 -9.25 -1.04 -28.08
N GLN A 124 -8.98 -0.71 -26.81
CA GLN A 124 -8.80 0.68 -26.36
C GLN A 124 -7.40 0.90 -25.75
N ARG A 125 -6.47 1.38 -26.58
CA ARG A 125 -5.10 1.70 -26.14
C ARG A 125 -5.11 2.78 -25.07
N GLY A 126 -4.38 2.52 -23.99
CA GLY A 126 -4.25 3.43 -22.87
C GLY A 126 -5.47 3.50 -21.93
N HIS A 127 -6.50 2.67 -22.14
CA HIS A 127 -7.64 2.57 -21.22
C HIS A 127 -7.49 1.32 -20.36
N TYR A 128 -7.52 1.49 -19.04
CA TYR A 128 -7.21 0.44 -18.08
C TYR A 128 -8.32 0.26 -17.05
N THR A 129 -8.50 -0.97 -16.63
CA THR A 129 -9.15 -1.34 -15.37
C THR A 129 -8.09 -1.89 -14.44
N ALA A 130 -8.10 -1.43 -13.19
CA ALA A 130 -7.27 -1.95 -12.13
C ALA A 130 -8.14 -2.51 -11.01
N VAL A 131 -7.81 -3.71 -10.56
CA VAL A 131 -8.45 -4.39 -9.43
C VAL A 131 -7.38 -4.67 -8.39
N PHE A 132 -7.51 -4.03 -7.24
CA PHE A 132 -6.64 -4.20 -6.08
C PHE A 132 -7.37 -4.98 -5.01
N ASN A 133 -6.69 -5.93 -4.39
CA ASN A 133 -7.14 -6.59 -3.17
C ASN A 133 -6.07 -6.38 -2.10
N GLU A 134 -6.52 -6.24 -0.86
CA GLU A 134 -5.65 -6.27 0.31
C GLU A 134 -6.30 -7.04 1.45
N ASP A 135 -5.46 -7.51 2.37
CA ASP A 135 -5.84 -8.34 3.51
C ASP A 135 -6.93 -7.71 4.40
N ILE A 136 -6.92 -6.37 4.58
CA ILE A 136 -7.82 -5.70 5.54
C ILE A 136 -8.91 -4.85 4.87
N ASN A 137 -8.58 -3.88 4.02
CA ASN A 137 -9.61 -3.00 3.44
C ASN A 137 -10.32 -3.59 2.21
N GLY A 138 -10.02 -4.85 1.85
CA GLY A 138 -10.75 -5.57 0.81
C GLY A 138 -10.38 -5.15 -0.60
N GLN A 139 -11.39 -5.03 -1.47
CA GLN A 139 -11.20 -4.81 -2.90
C GLN A 139 -11.46 -3.35 -3.31
N HIS A 140 -10.58 -2.82 -4.16
CA HIS A 140 -10.73 -1.53 -4.82
C HIS A 140 -10.64 -1.68 -6.33
N VAL A 141 -11.50 -0.97 -7.07
CA VAL A 141 -11.53 -1.00 -8.53
C VAL A 141 -11.43 0.41 -9.08
N GLY A 142 -10.49 0.62 -10.00
CA GLY A 142 -10.28 1.90 -10.68
C GLY A 142 -10.36 1.74 -12.19
N HIS A 143 -10.85 2.78 -12.87
CA HIS A 143 -10.84 2.90 -14.32
C HIS A 143 -10.11 4.16 -14.69
N PHE A 144 -9.14 4.06 -15.60
CA PHE A 144 -8.30 5.21 -15.90
C PHE A 144 -7.71 5.17 -17.30
N THR A 145 -7.19 6.32 -17.70
CA THR A 145 -6.41 6.46 -18.91
C THR A 145 -4.95 6.68 -18.57
N TYR A 146 -4.07 5.94 -19.24
CA TYR A 146 -2.63 6.09 -19.13
C TYR A 146 -1.99 5.90 -20.49
N GLY A 147 -1.08 6.79 -20.85
CA GLY A 147 -0.27 6.61 -22.03
C GLY A 147 0.99 7.43 -21.92
N SER A 148 2.11 6.80 -22.21
CA SER A 148 3.41 7.44 -22.26
C SER A 148 4.11 7.07 -23.56
N LYS A 149 5.14 7.83 -23.95
CA LYS A 149 5.97 7.46 -25.12
C LYS A 149 6.80 6.20 -24.87
N ARG A 150 7.13 5.93 -23.61
CA ARG A 150 7.85 4.74 -23.15
C ARG A 150 7.15 4.24 -21.89
N LEU A 151 6.70 3.00 -21.93
CA LEU A 151 5.95 2.40 -20.83
C LEU A 151 6.81 2.41 -19.56
N ASP A 152 6.34 3.10 -18.54
CA ASP A 152 6.88 3.03 -17.19
C ASP A 152 5.90 2.21 -16.35
N ALA A 153 6.33 1.02 -15.97
CA ALA A 153 5.48 0.09 -15.25
C ALA A 153 5.22 0.57 -13.81
N GLY A 154 6.18 1.25 -13.19
CA GLY A 154 6.04 1.81 -11.85
C GLY A 154 5.04 2.96 -11.84
N ASP A 155 5.12 3.86 -12.83
CA ASP A 155 4.16 4.95 -12.99
C ASP A 155 2.75 4.43 -13.34
N LEU A 156 2.62 3.43 -14.23
CA LEU A 156 1.34 2.81 -14.51
C LEU A 156 0.70 2.18 -13.25
N LEU A 157 1.49 1.52 -12.39
CA LEU A 157 1.02 1.04 -11.09
C LEU A 157 0.58 2.20 -10.19
N LEU A 158 1.37 3.27 -10.10
CA LEU A 158 1.03 4.47 -9.33
C LEU A 158 -0.31 5.06 -9.77
N ARG A 159 -0.51 5.25 -11.09
CA ARG A 159 -1.78 5.80 -11.63
C ARG A 159 -2.95 4.87 -11.37
N ALA A 160 -2.75 3.57 -11.51
CA ALA A 160 -3.76 2.57 -11.17
C ALA A 160 -4.20 2.68 -9.70
N ILE A 161 -3.25 2.82 -8.76
CA ILE A 161 -3.57 2.99 -7.33
C ILE A 161 -4.33 4.30 -7.10
N CYS A 162 -3.86 5.42 -7.67
CA CYS A 162 -4.52 6.71 -7.48
C CYS A 162 -5.99 6.67 -7.91
N TRP A 163 -6.29 6.07 -9.06
CA TRP A 163 -7.67 5.94 -9.52
C TRP A 163 -8.49 4.94 -8.72
N ALA A 164 -7.92 3.82 -8.29
CA ALA A 164 -8.65 2.83 -7.50
C ALA A 164 -8.97 3.30 -6.07
N LEU A 165 -8.11 4.10 -5.46
CA LEU A 165 -8.30 4.58 -4.08
C LEU A 165 -8.93 5.96 -3.99
N PHE A 166 -8.67 6.85 -4.96
CA PHE A 166 -9.02 8.27 -4.86
C PHE A 166 -9.85 8.81 -6.02
N ASP A 167 -10.17 7.97 -7.02
CA ASP A 167 -10.92 8.34 -8.22
C ASP A 167 -10.35 9.58 -8.95
N LYS A 168 -9.02 9.69 -8.95
CA LYS A 168 -8.28 10.75 -9.62
C LYS A 168 -6.85 10.32 -9.90
N ASP A 169 -6.16 11.11 -10.69
CA ASP A 169 -4.79 10.84 -11.16
C ASP A 169 -3.67 11.26 -10.19
N THR A 170 -4.03 11.83 -9.04
CA THR A 170 -3.08 12.29 -8.01
C THR A 170 -3.36 11.61 -6.68
N LEU A 171 -2.39 11.58 -5.76
CA LEU A 171 -2.63 11.03 -4.43
C LEU A 171 -3.74 11.79 -3.70
N GLY A 172 -4.46 11.06 -2.84
CA GLY A 172 -5.34 11.63 -1.83
C GLY A 172 -4.59 12.51 -0.82
N PRO A 173 -5.31 13.14 0.12
CA PRO A 173 -4.69 13.79 1.25
C PRO A 173 -3.77 12.80 1.99
N TYR A 174 -2.78 13.34 2.71
CA TYR A 174 -1.98 12.51 3.61
C TYR A 174 -2.91 11.92 4.69
N PRO A 175 -2.87 10.61 4.97
CA PRO A 175 -3.76 10.03 5.97
C PRO A 175 -3.53 10.68 7.33
N ALA A 176 -4.58 10.71 8.14
CA ALA A 176 -4.50 11.15 9.53
C ALA A 176 -4.30 9.93 10.43
N LEU A 177 -3.52 10.08 11.50
CA LEU A 177 -3.40 9.02 12.51
C LEU A 177 -4.77 8.77 13.15
N ILE A 178 -5.22 7.52 13.13
CA ILE A 178 -6.48 7.13 13.78
C ILE A 178 -6.25 7.13 15.30
N LEU A 179 -6.99 7.99 16.01
CA LEU A 179 -6.97 8.08 17.46
C LEU A 179 -8.41 7.98 17.98
N PRO A 180 -8.78 6.88 18.66
CA PRO A 180 -10.12 6.73 19.19
C PRO A 180 -10.33 7.66 20.40
N PRO A 181 -11.56 8.14 20.63
CA PRO A 181 -11.88 8.87 21.86
C PRO A 181 -11.70 7.96 23.08
N THR A 182 -11.10 8.51 24.15
CA THR A 182 -10.88 7.79 25.41
C THR A 182 -11.87 8.21 26.49
N LEU A 183 -12.08 7.31 27.44
CA LEU A 183 -12.92 7.48 28.61
C LEU A 183 -12.24 6.85 29.81
N GLN A 184 -12.28 7.55 30.95
CA GLN A 184 -11.62 7.12 32.17
C GLN A 184 -12.54 6.18 32.96
N ILE A 185 -12.09 4.95 33.19
CA ILE A 185 -12.80 3.92 33.95
C ILE A 185 -11.85 3.38 35.01
N ASP A 186 -12.23 3.48 36.28
CA ASP A 186 -11.41 3.06 37.42
C ASP A 186 -9.97 3.64 37.41
N GLY A 187 -9.85 4.90 36.98
CA GLY A 187 -8.57 5.61 36.86
C GLY A 187 -7.72 5.22 35.64
N VAL A 188 -8.23 4.37 34.74
CA VAL A 188 -7.54 3.92 33.53
C VAL A 188 -8.23 4.45 32.28
N ASP A 189 -7.47 5.04 31.36
CA ASP A 189 -7.97 5.45 30.05
C ASP A 189 -8.26 4.22 29.17
N ARG A 190 -9.52 4.11 28.76
CA ARG A 190 -10.00 3.04 27.88
C ARG A 190 -10.72 3.62 26.67
N PHE A 191 -10.84 2.82 25.62
CA PHE A 191 -11.61 3.16 24.43
C PHE A 191 -12.34 1.94 23.89
N HIS A 192 -13.41 2.18 23.13
CA HIS A 192 -14.15 1.12 22.46
C HIS A 192 -13.46 0.75 21.15
N VAL A 193 -13.10 -0.52 20.94
CA VAL A 193 -12.37 -0.97 19.75
C VAL A 193 -13.10 -0.65 18.45
N GLU A 194 -14.43 -0.74 18.43
CA GLU A 194 -15.26 -0.33 17.27
C GLU A 194 -15.18 1.16 16.90
N ALA A 195 -14.58 2.01 17.75
CA ALA A 195 -14.32 3.40 17.38
C ALA A 195 -13.12 3.55 16.42
N LEU A 196 -12.34 2.49 16.21
CA LEU A 196 -11.27 2.45 15.22
C LEU A 196 -11.86 2.16 13.83
N THR A 197 -11.45 2.93 12.83
CA THR A 197 -11.71 2.59 11.43
C THR A 197 -10.68 1.59 10.91
N GLU A 198 -10.99 0.88 9.82
CA GLU A 198 -10.00 0.05 9.14
C GLU A 198 -8.89 0.91 8.51
N PRO A 199 -7.64 0.42 8.47
CA PRO A 199 -7.20 -0.91 8.91
C PRO A 199 -6.78 -0.99 10.39
N ALA A 200 -6.91 0.11 11.15
CA ALA A 200 -6.45 0.15 12.55
C ALA A 200 -7.19 -0.82 13.45
N ARG A 201 -8.50 -1.02 13.25
CA ARG A 201 -9.31 -1.95 14.05
C ARG A 201 -8.81 -3.38 13.92
N THR A 202 -8.83 -3.93 12.70
CA THR A 202 -8.38 -5.31 12.45
C THR A 202 -6.91 -5.50 12.85
N GLY A 203 -6.06 -4.51 12.55
CA GLY A 203 -4.65 -4.54 12.94
C GLY A 203 -4.46 -4.64 14.47
N PHE A 204 -5.22 -3.83 15.21
CA PHE A 204 -5.14 -3.81 16.67
C PHE A 204 -5.70 -5.10 17.30
N GLU A 205 -6.78 -5.65 16.76
CA GLU A 205 -7.33 -6.93 17.22
C GLU A 205 -6.36 -8.08 17.01
N ARG A 206 -5.72 -8.16 15.84
CA ARG A 206 -4.66 -9.14 15.56
C ARG A 206 -3.47 -8.98 16.51
N TYR A 207 -3.08 -7.74 16.80
CA TYR A 207 -2.03 -7.45 17.79
C TYR A 207 -2.42 -7.94 19.19
N ARG A 208 -3.65 -7.67 19.63
CA ARG A 208 -4.16 -8.16 20.92
C ARG A 208 -4.18 -9.68 20.98
N GLY A 209 -4.68 -10.34 19.93
CA GLY A 209 -4.73 -11.80 19.86
C GLY A 209 -3.35 -12.45 19.95
N ALA A 210 -2.33 -11.82 19.38
CA ALA A 210 -0.95 -12.31 19.43
C ALA A 210 -0.23 -12.04 20.76
N ASN A 211 -0.49 -10.90 21.41
CA ASN A 211 0.28 -10.45 22.58
C ASN A 211 -0.43 -10.69 23.92
N PHE A 212 -1.76 -10.79 23.90
CA PHE A 212 -2.61 -11.00 25.08
C PHE A 212 -3.62 -12.13 24.81
N PRO A 213 -3.14 -13.37 24.52
CA PRO A 213 -4.03 -14.48 24.21
C PRO A 213 -4.92 -14.78 25.42
N THR A 214 -6.22 -14.86 25.17
CA THR A 214 -7.24 -15.15 26.19
C THR A 214 -8.17 -16.25 25.69
N THR A 215 -8.68 -17.08 26.60
CA THR A 215 -9.71 -18.09 26.31
C THR A 215 -11.12 -17.50 26.29
N GLN A 216 -11.27 -16.25 26.76
CA GLN A 216 -12.53 -15.50 26.75
C GLN A 216 -12.54 -14.49 25.61
N ALA A 217 -13.74 -14.10 25.14
CA ALA A 217 -13.85 -13.04 24.14
C ALA A 217 -13.16 -11.76 24.65
N PRO A 218 -12.36 -11.07 23.80
CA PRO A 218 -11.66 -9.87 24.23
C PRO A 218 -12.65 -8.80 24.70
N GLU A 219 -12.35 -8.13 25.82
CA GLU A 219 -13.17 -7.01 26.27
C GLU A 219 -13.26 -5.93 25.15
N PRO A 220 -14.46 -5.37 24.89
CA PRO A 220 -14.65 -4.30 23.90
C PRO A 220 -13.91 -3.00 24.27
N LEU A 221 -13.71 -2.79 25.58
CA LEU A 221 -13.04 -1.62 26.13
C LEU A 221 -11.56 -1.91 26.38
N ALA A 222 -10.74 -1.66 25.37
CA ALA A 222 -9.29 -1.83 25.47
C ALA A 222 -8.64 -0.65 26.21
N LYS A 223 -7.48 -0.87 26.83
CA LYS A 223 -6.68 0.22 27.42
C LYS A 223 -6.09 1.06 26.31
N ALA A 224 -6.13 2.39 26.45
CA ALA A 224 -5.52 3.31 25.49
C ALA A 224 -4.00 3.06 25.34
N GLN A 225 -3.33 2.67 26.43
CA GLN A 225 -1.92 2.33 26.43
C GLN A 225 -1.58 1.14 25.53
N ASP A 226 -2.47 0.14 25.42
CA ASP A 226 -2.24 -1.03 24.55
C ASP A 226 -2.27 -0.61 23.07
N TYR A 227 -3.14 0.34 22.72
CA TYR A 227 -3.19 0.91 21.37
C TYR A 227 -1.95 1.74 21.03
N VAL A 228 -1.43 2.50 22.00
CA VAL A 228 -0.13 3.18 21.84
C VAL A 228 0.99 2.15 21.63
N ALA A 229 1.03 1.09 22.42
CA ALA A 229 2.02 0.03 22.27
C ALA A 229 1.91 -0.66 20.88
N PHE A 230 0.69 -0.91 20.41
CA PHE A 230 0.43 -1.41 19.05
C PHE A 230 0.99 -0.49 17.97
N LEU A 231 0.72 0.82 18.04
CA LEU A 231 1.23 1.78 17.05
C LEU A 231 2.77 1.86 17.06
N MET A 232 3.38 1.70 18.23
CA MET A 232 4.84 1.74 18.39
C MET A 232 5.53 0.43 17.98
N HIS A 233 4.94 -0.72 18.29
CA HIS A 233 5.63 -2.02 18.26
C HIS A 233 4.96 -3.10 17.40
N GLY A 234 3.66 -2.98 17.10
CA GLY A 234 2.94 -3.90 16.20
C GLY A 234 3.32 -3.72 14.75
#